data_AF-A0A1H9KRJ9-F1
#
_entry.id   AF-A0A1H9KRJ9-F1
#
_cell.length_a   1.000
_cell.length_b   1.000
_cell.length_c   1.000
_cell.angle_alpha   90.00
_cell.angle_beta   90.00
_cell.angle_gamma   90.00
#
_symmetry.space_group_name_H-M   'P 1'
#
loop_
_entity.id
_entity.type
_entity.pdbx_description
1 polymer ?
#
loop_
_entity_poly.entity_id
_entity_poly.type
_entity_poly.pdbx_seq_one_letter_code
_entity_poly.pdbx_strand_id
1 'polypeptide(L)' 'MPTNLLMLRIIIVFLFLGGLLFLGKLVVNSLNTKKCNNCKGKGYWIGTRGDRNNCKVCDGTGQLKD' A
#
# COMPACT_ATOMS: atom_id res chain seq x y z
N MET A 1 -23.38 -38.57 1.31
CA MET A 1 -23.06 -37.17 1.67
C MET A 1 -21.78 -36.65 0.97
N PRO A 2 -21.73 -36.53 -0.38
CA PRO A 2 -20.53 -35.98 -1.07
C PRO A 2 -20.65 -34.50 -1.47
N THR A 3 -21.86 -33.94 -1.53
CA THR A 3 -22.13 -32.56 -1.99
C THR A 3 -21.49 -31.50 -1.10
N ASN A 4 -21.47 -31.71 0.22
CA ASN A 4 -20.90 -30.76 1.18
C ASN A 4 -19.39 -30.54 0.99
N LEU A 5 -18.65 -31.57 0.57
CA LEU A 5 -17.21 -31.47 0.36
C LEU A 5 -16.87 -30.69 -0.92
N LEU A 6 -17.68 -30.87 -1.98
CA LEU A 6 -17.55 -30.13 -3.24
C LEU A 6 -17.89 -28.65 -3.06
N MET A 7 -18.98 -28.34 -2.32
CA MET A 7 -19.38 -26.96 -2.01
C MET A 7 -18.33 -26.24 -1.18
N LEU A 8 -17.74 -26.90 -0.17
CA LEU A 8 -16.67 -26.33 0.66
C LEU A 8 -15.43 -25.94 -0.18
N ARG A 9 -15.01 -26.82 -1.11
CA ARG A 9 -13.87 -26.55 -1.99
C ARG A 9 -14.11 -25.33 -2.87
N ILE A 10 -15.31 -25.20 -3.43
CA ILE A 10 -15.68 -24.05 -4.27
C ILE A 10 -15.63 -22.76 -3.45
N ILE A 11 -16.18 -22.76 -2.24
CA ILE A 11 -16.17 -21.59 -1.34
C ILE A 11 -14.73 -21.17 -0.99
N ILE A 12 -13.86 -22.12 -0.67
CA ILE A 12 -12.45 -21.84 -0.36
C ILE A 12 -11.74 -21.22 -1.57
N VAL A 13 -11.97 -21.73 -2.77
CA VAL A 13 -11.39 -21.18 -4.00
C VAL A 13 -11.86 -19.74 -4.23
N PHE A 14 -13.16 -19.45 -4.08
CA PHE A 14 -13.67 -18.08 -4.20
C PHE A 14 -13.12 -17.13 -3.13
N LEU A 15 -12.99 -17.59 -1.88
CA LEU A 15 -12.36 -16.80 -0.82
C LEU A 15 -10.88 -16.53 -1.11
N PHE A 16 -10.15 -17.52 -1.62
CA PHE A 16 -8.76 -17.34 -2.03
C PHE A 16 -8.63 -16.35 -3.20
N LEU A 17 -9.42 -16.51 -4.26
CA LEU A 17 -9.42 -15.56 -5.38
C LEU A 17 -9.81 -14.15 -4.93
N GLY A 18 -10.88 -14.02 -4.14
CA GLY A 18 -11.32 -12.74 -3.60
C GLY A 18 -10.25 -12.08 -2.72
N GLY A 19 -9.61 -12.86 -1.84
CA GLY A 19 -8.50 -12.41 -1.00
C GLY A 19 -7.29 -11.95 -1.80
N LEU A 20 -6.89 -12.71 -2.84
CA LEU A 20 -5.79 -12.34 -3.74
C LEU A 20 -6.09 -11.03 -4.49
N LEU A 21 -7.30 -10.85 -5.00
CA LEU A 21 -7.70 -9.62 -5.68
C LEU A 21 -7.74 -8.42 -4.72
N PHE A 22 -8.21 -8.63 -3.49
CA PHE A 22 -8.24 -7.59 -2.46
C PHE A 22 -6.83 -7.15 -2.06
N LEU A 23 -5.94 -8.12 -1.80
CA LEU A 23 -4.53 -7.86 -1.51
C LEU A 23 -3.84 -7.17 -2.69
N GLY A 24 -4.10 -7.62 -3.92
CA GLY A 24 -3.59 -6.99 -5.13
C GLY A 24 -3.99 -5.53 -5.25
N LYS A 25 -5.26 -5.19 -4.97
CA LYS A 25 -5.73 -3.80 -4.96
C LYS A 25 -5.03 -2.94 -3.91
N LEU A 26 -4.82 -3.46 -2.69
CA LEU A 26 -4.09 -2.72 -1.65
C LEU A 26 -2.64 -2.44 -2.06
N VAL A 27 -1.97 -3.42 -2.66
CA VAL A 27 -0.59 -3.26 -3.14
C VAL A 27 -0.53 -2.26 -4.31
N VAL A 28 -1.41 -2.37 -5.30
CA VAL A 28 -1.46 -1.42 -6.43
C VAL A 28 -1.77 -0.01 -5.95
N ASN A 29 -2.69 0.16 -5.01
CA ASN A 29 -3.00 1.47 -4.45
C ASN A 29 -1.82 2.05 -3.65
N SER A 30 -1.08 1.20 -2.94
CA SER A 30 0.15 1.59 -2.25
C SER A 30 1.27 1.97 -3.25
N LEU A 31 1.40 1.25 -4.36
CA LEU A 31 2.41 1.52 -5.39
C LEU A 31 2.10 2.76 -6.24
N ASN A 32 0.81 3.10 -6.43
CA ASN A 32 0.40 4.29 -7.17
C ASN A 32 0.63 5.59 -6.41
N THR A 33 1.07 5.55 -5.15
CA THR A 33 1.48 6.78 -4.47
C THR A 33 2.79 7.30 -5.08
N LYS A 34 2.68 8.41 -5.83
CA LYS A 34 3.85 9.07 -6.42
C LYS A 34 4.78 9.49 -5.29
N LYS A 35 6.02 8.97 -5.31
CA LYS A 35 7.04 9.40 -4.35
C LYS A 35 7.25 10.90 -4.48
N CYS A 36 7.30 11.60 -3.36
CA CYS A 36 7.61 13.02 -3.37
C CYS A 36 9.07 13.22 -3.77
N ASN A 37 9.28 13.80 -4.96
CA ASN A 37 10.61 14.07 -5.51
C ASN A 37 11.43 15.02 -4.63
N ASN A 38 10.76 15.98 -3.97
CA ASN A 38 11.43 17.03 -3.20
C ASN A 38 12.17 16.47 -1.97
N CYS A 39 11.63 15.43 -1.32
CA CYS A 39 12.28 14.71 -0.22
C CYS A 39 12.78 13.32 -0.63
N LYS A 40 12.85 13.00 -1.92
CA LYS A 40 13.22 11.66 -2.44
C LYS A 40 12.45 10.51 -1.76
N GLY A 41 11.16 10.72 -1.47
CA GLY A 41 10.32 9.73 -0.80
C GLY A 41 10.50 9.60 0.72
N LYS A 42 11.41 10.38 1.35
CA LYS A 42 11.70 10.24 2.80
C LYS A 42 10.68 10.92 3.71
N GLY A 43 9.97 11.94 3.20
CA GLY A 43 9.08 12.81 3.98
C GLY A 43 9.81 13.93 4.73
N TYR A 44 11.14 13.92 4.78
CA TYR A 44 11.94 14.92 5.50
C TYR A 44 13.32 15.08 4.87
N TRP A 45 14.03 16.13 5.25
CA TRP A 45 15.46 16.27 5.04
C TRP A 45 16.17 16.54 6.37
N ILE A 46 17.46 16.22 6.41
CA ILE A 46 18.32 16.51 7.56
C ILE A 46 18.94 17.88 7.31
N GLY A 47 18.71 18.83 8.22
CA GLY A 47 19.31 20.15 8.23
C GLY A 47 20.80 20.10 8.55
N THR A 48 21.49 21.22 8.35
CA THR A 48 22.94 21.31 8.56
C THR A 48 23.37 21.09 10.02
N ARG A 49 22.44 21.17 10.98
CA ARG A 49 22.68 20.93 12.41
C ARG A 49 22.11 19.58 12.88
N GLY A 50 21.73 18.70 11.96
CA GLY A 50 21.16 17.38 12.29
C GLY A 50 19.66 17.40 12.60
N ASP A 51 19.02 18.56 12.52
CA ASP A 51 17.59 18.75 12.70
C ASP A 51 16.77 18.11 11.58
N ARG A 52 15.68 17.41 11.95
CA ARG A 52 14.76 16.78 10.99
C ARG A 52 13.71 17.78 10.54
N ASN A 53 13.86 18.30 9.32
CA ASN A 53 12.91 19.25 8.74
C ASN A 53 11.87 18.52 7.89
N ASN A 54 10.59 18.76 8.21
CA ASN A 54 9.50 18.07 7.56
C ASN A 54 9.29 18.59 6.13
N CYS A 55 9.03 17.68 5.18
CA CYS A 55 8.83 18.07 3.80
C CYS A 55 7.42 18.63 3.61
N LYS A 56 7.33 19.96 3.49
CA LYS A 56 6.08 20.69 3.28
C LYS A 56 5.34 20.32 1.99
N VAL A 57 6.04 19.79 0.98
CA VAL A 57 5.44 19.45 -0.32
C VAL A 57 4.62 18.16 -0.24
N CYS A 58 4.94 17.27 0.71
CA CYS A 58 4.22 16.02 0.93
C CYS A 58 3.73 15.86 2.38
N ASP A 59 3.67 16.96 3.13
CA ASP A 59 3.29 17.01 4.54
C ASP A 59 3.96 15.95 5.43
N GLY A 60 5.22 15.63 5.14
CA GLY A 60 5.97 14.64 5.90
C GLY A 60 5.73 13.17 5.57
N THR A 61 4.82 12.87 4.64
CA THR A 61 4.44 11.50 4.30
C THR A 61 5.43 10.81 3.35
N GLY A 62 6.24 11.60 2.64
CA GLY A 62 7.13 11.09 1.59
C GLY A 62 6.41 10.75 0.28
N GLN A 63 5.08 10.90 0.23
CA GLN A 63 4.25 10.57 -0.91
C GLN A 63 3.41 11.80 -1.29
N LEU A 64 3.31 12.09 -2.59
CA LEU A 64 2.33 13.05 -3.06
C LEU A 64 0.98 12.34 -3.03
N LYS A 65 0.04 12.88 -2.26
CA LYS A 65 -1.37 12.51 -2.41
C LYS A 65 -1.81 13.14 -3.73
N ASP A 66 -2.24 12.31 -4.67
CA ASP A 66 -3.02 12.78 -5.82
C ASP A 66 -4.35 13.37 -5.32
#